data_AF-A0A7S0I457-F1
#
_entry.id   AF-A0A7S0I457-F1
#
_cell.length_a   1.000
_cell.length_b   1.000
_cell.length_c   1.000
_cell.angle_alpha   90.00
_cell.angle_beta   90.00
_cell.angle_gamma   90.00
#
_symmetry.space_group_name_H-M   'P 1'
#
loop_
_entity.id
_entity.type
_entity.pdbx_description
1 polymer ?
#
loop_
_entity_poly.entity_id
_entity_poly.type
_entity_poly.pdbx_seq_one_letter_code
_entity_poly.pdbx_strand_id
1 'polypeptide(L)'
;IGARLYAADERVRLWIAQTLIIDQWTSLDRLQTSGTIAQRAYQIWDILVEYKKEPSSLPRMNTGLSLFWSSSLNQALVPIPRFHLFSSASMGNSPLTVSVVPNYACAT
;
A
#
# COMPACT_ATOMS: atom_id res chain seq x y z
N ILE A 1 -8.40 0.38 -2.49
CA ILE A 1 -7.33 0.93 -1.62
C ILE A 1 -6.62 2.05 -2.37
N GLY A 2 -6.03 3.02 -1.69
CA GLY A 2 -5.36 4.14 -2.35
C GLY A 2 -4.22 4.74 -1.53
N ALA A 3 -3.42 5.52 -2.23
CA ALA A 3 -2.29 6.27 -1.72
C ALA A 3 -2.51 7.75 -2.01
N ARG A 4 -2.24 8.60 -1.02
CA ARG A 4 -2.15 10.05 -1.18
C ARG A 4 -0.74 10.51 -0.85
N LEU A 5 -0.16 11.21 -1.80
CA LEU A 5 1.11 11.93 -1.71
C LEU A 5 0.85 13.40 -1.41
N TYR A 6 1.85 14.07 -0.88
CA TYR A 6 1.80 15.50 -0.56
C TYR A 6 2.25 16.35 -1.76
N ALA A 7 3.24 15.88 -2.53
CA ALA A 7 3.90 16.69 -3.56
C ALA A 7 4.21 15.89 -4.85
N ALA A 8 4.42 16.63 -5.95
CA ALA A 8 4.63 16.07 -7.28
C ALA A 8 6.03 15.48 -7.50
N ASP A 9 6.98 15.77 -6.62
CA ASP A 9 8.30 15.16 -6.58
C ASP A 9 8.29 13.80 -5.84
N GLU A 10 7.16 13.35 -5.33
CA GLU A 10 7.06 12.06 -4.63
C GLU A 10 6.65 10.94 -5.57
N ARG A 11 7.03 9.71 -5.21
CA ARG A 11 6.74 8.50 -5.98
C ARG A 11 6.32 7.38 -5.04
N VAL A 12 5.44 6.51 -5.51
CA VAL A 12 4.90 5.40 -4.74
C VAL A 12 4.73 4.16 -5.61
N ARG A 13 5.03 3.00 -5.02
CA ARG A 13 4.55 1.70 -5.46
C ARG A 13 3.89 0.98 -4.31
N LEU A 14 2.75 0.36 -4.59
CA LEU A 14 1.99 -0.40 -3.61
C LEU A 14 1.67 -1.77 -4.19
N TRP A 15 2.03 -2.80 -3.42
CA TRP A 15 1.66 -4.17 -3.70
C TRP A 15 0.76 -4.69 -2.59
N ILE A 16 -0.23 -5.49 -2.99
CA ILE A 16 -1.05 -6.28 -2.08
C ILE A 16 -1.15 -7.68 -2.64
N ALA A 17 -0.97 -8.69 -1.79
CA ALA A 17 -0.97 -10.09 -2.23
C ALA A 17 0.00 -10.26 -3.41
N GLN A 18 1.20 -9.71 -3.29
CA GLN A 18 2.27 -9.70 -4.30
C GLN A 18 1.88 -9.10 -5.68
N THR A 19 0.70 -8.49 -5.78
CA THR A 19 0.20 -7.87 -7.01
C THR A 19 0.41 -6.37 -6.93
N LEU A 20 1.09 -5.82 -7.94
CA LEU A 20 1.30 -4.38 -8.07
C LEU A 20 -0.03 -3.70 -8.42
N ILE A 21 -0.56 -2.89 -7.49
CA ILE A 21 -1.86 -2.23 -7.65
C ILE A 21 -1.75 -0.72 -7.88
N ILE A 22 -0.65 -0.10 -7.48
CA ILE A 22 -0.34 1.30 -7.77
C ILE A 22 1.11 1.34 -8.22
N ASP A 23 1.34 1.78 -9.46
CA ASP A 23 2.68 2.09 -9.98
C ASP A 23 2.73 3.54 -10.44
N GLN A 24 3.39 4.37 -9.62
CA GLN A 24 3.66 5.78 -9.91
C GLN A 24 5.14 6.06 -9.59
N TRP A 25 6.01 5.17 -10.07
CA TRP A 25 7.44 5.20 -9.75
C TRP A 25 8.26 6.09 -10.68
N THR A 26 7.94 6.06 -11.97
CA THR A 26 8.62 6.84 -13.01
C THR A 26 8.01 8.24 -13.08
N SER A 27 6.69 8.30 -13.22
CA SER A 27 5.90 9.53 -13.27
C SER A 27 4.78 9.48 -12.23
N LEU A 28 4.32 10.67 -11.85
CA LEU A 28 3.15 10.82 -11.00
C LEU A 28 2.05 11.54 -11.79
N ASP A 29 0.95 10.84 -12.01
CA ASP A 29 -0.22 11.36 -12.73
C ASP A 29 -1.09 12.22 -11.81
N ARG A 30 -1.24 11.78 -10.54
CA ARG A 30 -2.08 12.44 -9.52
C ARG A 30 -1.52 12.25 -8.13
N LEU A 31 -1.68 13.27 -7.27
CA LEU A 31 -1.33 13.18 -5.84
C LEU A 31 -2.18 12.16 -5.08
N GLN A 32 -3.36 11.81 -5.58
CA GLN A 32 -4.20 10.76 -5.02
C GLN A 32 -4.46 9.71 -6.09
N THR A 33 -4.01 8.50 -5.82
CA THR A 33 -4.15 7.34 -6.71
C THR A 33 -4.75 6.17 -5.94
N SER A 34 -5.45 5.28 -6.64
CA SER A 34 -6.14 4.15 -6.04
C SER A 34 -6.15 2.95 -6.96
N GLY A 35 -6.00 1.78 -6.37
CA GLY A 35 -6.18 0.48 -7.02
C GLY A 35 -7.34 -0.29 -6.39
N THR A 36 -7.95 -1.15 -7.18
CA THR A 36 -9.00 -2.07 -6.73
C THR A 36 -8.45 -3.48 -6.72
N ILE A 37 -8.74 -4.22 -5.65
CA ILE A 37 -8.39 -5.63 -5.51
C ILE A 37 -9.57 -6.37 -4.89
N ALA A 38 -9.89 -7.55 -5.42
CA ALA A 38 -10.87 -8.44 -4.84
C ALA A 38 -10.22 -9.20 -3.68
N GLN A 39 -10.64 -8.89 -2.45
CA GLN A 39 -10.11 -9.50 -1.22
C GLN A 39 -11.24 -10.28 -0.53
N ARG A 40 -10.90 -11.40 0.11
CA ARG A 40 -11.82 -12.09 1.03
C ARG A 40 -11.69 -11.47 2.43
N ALA A 41 -12.82 -11.33 3.11
CA ALA A 41 -12.84 -10.87 4.49
C ALA A 41 -12.11 -11.85 5.41
N TYR A 42 -11.60 -11.34 6.53
CA TYR A 42 -10.96 -12.14 7.61
C TYR A 42 -9.67 -12.88 7.21
N GLN A 43 -8.98 -12.42 6.17
CA GLN A 43 -7.66 -12.92 5.77
C GLN A 43 -6.59 -11.83 5.92
N ILE A 44 -5.38 -12.23 6.31
CA ILE A 44 -4.21 -11.36 6.36
C ILE A 44 -3.55 -11.41 4.99
N TRP A 45 -3.24 -10.24 4.45
CA TRP A 45 -2.62 -10.09 3.14
C TRP A 45 -1.30 -9.35 3.29
N ASP A 46 -0.31 -9.80 2.54
CA ASP A 46 0.96 -9.10 2.44
C ASP A 46 0.74 -7.74 1.78
N ILE A 47 1.24 -6.69 2.43
CA ILE A 47 1.29 -5.33 1.90
C ILE A 47 2.73 -4.87 1.84
N LEU A 48 3.17 -4.41 0.68
CA LEU A 48 4.48 -3.79 0.48
C LEU A 48 4.26 -2.39 -0.08
N VAL A 49 5.00 -1.44 0.46
CA VAL A 49 4.97 -0.05 0.01
C VAL A 49 6.39 0.43 -0.20
N GLU A 50 6.68 0.89 -1.40
CA GLU A 50 7.87 1.65 -1.68
C GLU A 50 7.49 3.11 -1.87
N TYR A 51 8.27 3.99 -1.27
CA TYR A 51 8.09 5.43 -1.34
C TYR A 51 9.45 6.09 -1.51
N LYS A 52 9.51 7.08 -2.40
CA LYS A 52 10.68 7.96 -2.51
C LYS A 52 10.24 9.38 -2.81
N LYS A 53 11.15 10.29 -2.51
CA LYS A 53 11.07 11.68 -2.91
C LYS A 53 12.20 11.95 -3.90
N GLU A 54 11.84 12.38 -5.09
CA GLU A 54 12.79 12.88 -6.08
C GLU A 54 13.37 14.23 -5.64
N PRO A 55 14.62 14.54 -5.99
CA PRO A 55 15.19 15.85 -5.72
C PRO A 55 14.37 16.92 -6.45
N SER A 56 13.88 17.91 -5.70
CA SER A 56 13.20 19.09 -6.24
C SER A 56 14.04 20.34 -6.03
N SER A 57 13.93 21.27 -6.98
CA SER A 57 14.59 22.59 -6.93
C SER A 57 13.90 23.55 -5.96
N LEU A 58 12.76 23.17 -5.37
CA LEU A 58 11.98 23.98 -4.46
C LEU A 58 12.35 23.66 -3.00
N PRO A 59 12.59 24.68 -2.15
CA PRO A 59 12.94 24.48 -0.76
C PRO A 59 11.78 23.85 0.03
N ARG A 60 12.06 22.67 0.62
CA ARG A 60 11.27 21.95 1.63
C ARG A 60 9.75 22.08 1.48
N MET A 61 9.19 21.38 0.51
CA MET A 61 7.79 21.00 0.58
C MET A 61 7.61 19.92 1.66
N ASN A 62 6.45 19.93 2.33
CA ASN A 62 6.04 18.83 3.19
C ASN A 62 6.09 17.53 2.37
N THR A 63 6.53 16.46 3.00
CA THR A 63 6.64 15.15 2.34
C THR A 63 5.91 14.10 3.15
N GLY A 64 5.24 13.19 2.47
CA GLY A 64 4.59 12.08 3.16
C GLY A 64 3.67 11.27 2.27
N LEU A 65 3.44 10.04 2.73
CA LEU A 65 2.51 9.10 2.13
C LEU A 65 1.43 8.75 3.15
N SER A 66 0.18 8.85 2.73
CA SER A 66 -0.97 8.39 3.50
C SER A 66 -1.71 7.32 2.72
N LEU A 67 -2.00 6.18 3.37
CA LEU A 67 -2.74 5.08 2.78
C LEU A 67 -4.20 5.12 3.22
N PHE A 68 -5.11 4.87 2.27
CA PHE A 68 -6.55 4.89 2.47
C PHE A 68 -7.19 3.63 1.93
N TRP A 69 -8.32 3.24 2.49
CA TRP A 69 -9.11 2.12 1.98
C TRP A 69 -10.59 2.42 2.00
N SER A 70 -11.31 1.75 1.11
CA SER A 70 -12.75 1.75 0.97
C SER A 70 -13.19 0.39 0.43
N SER A 71 -14.47 0.06 0.59
CA SER A 71 -15.07 -1.19 0.14
C SER A 71 -16.43 -0.89 -0.48
N SER A 72 -16.82 -1.69 -1.47
CA SER A 72 -18.15 -1.63 -2.10
C SER A 72 -19.29 -1.99 -1.13
N LEU A 73 -18.98 -2.64 0.00
CA LEU A 73 -19.94 -3.08 1.00
C LEU A 73 -20.17 -2.05 2.13
N ASN A 74 -20.28 -0.76 1.81
CA ASN A 74 -20.48 0.37 2.75
C ASN A 74 -19.27 0.84 3.58
N GLN A 75 -18.03 0.70 3.08
CA GLN A 75 -16.89 1.35 3.74
C GLN A 75 -16.50 2.62 2.99
N ALA A 76 -16.74 3.78 3.60
CA ALA A 76 -16.25 5.07 3.11
C ALA A 76 -14.72 5.10 3.06
N LEU A 77 -14.16 5.98 2.22
CA LEU A 77 -12.71 6.14 2.09
C LEU A 77 -12.13 6.72 3.38
N VAL A 78 -11.41 5.88 4.14
CA VAL A 78 -10.80 6.26 5.42
C VAL A 78 -9.31 5.88 5.45
N PRO A 79 -8.48 6.57 6.24
CA PRO A 79 -7.10 6.15 6.47
C PRO A 79 -7.05 4.70 6.94
N ILE A 80 -6.07 3.93 6.48
CA ILE A 80 -5.91 2.56 6.95
C ILE A 80 -5.55 2.60 8.44
N PRO A 81 -6.40 2.04 9.32
CA PRO A 81 -6.12 2.09 10.74
C PRO A 81 -4.93 1.19 11.09
N ARG A 82 -4.11 1.65 12.04
CA ARG A 82 -2.92 0.91 12.51
C ARG A 82 -3.22 -0.50 13.02
N PHE A 83 -4.42 -0.75 13.55
CA PHE A 83 -4.81 -2.07 14.07
C PHE A 83 -5.09 -3.11 12.96
N HIS A 84 -5.10 -2.68 11.68
CA HIS A 84 -5.14 -3.56 10.52
C HIS A 84 -3.78 -3.67 9.80
N LEU A 85 -2.71 -3.10 10.36
CA LEU A 85 -1.36 -3.17 9.81
C LEU A 85 -0.45 -3.93 10.78
N PHE A 86 0.09 -5.04 10.32
CA PHE A 86 0.97 -5.91 11.10
C PHE A 86 2.39 -5.79 10.55
N SER A 87 3.39 -5.63 11.42
CA SER A 87 4.78 -5.62 11.01
C SER A 87 5.28 -7.07 10.86
N SER A 88 6.07 -7.34 9.83
CA SER A 88 6.65 -8.68 9.60
C SER A 88 7.47 -9.20 10.79
N ALA A 89 8.15 -8.31 11.51
CA ALA A 89 8.93 -8.65 12.71
C ALA A 89 8.05 -9.16 13.87
N SER A 90 6.79 -8.74 13.96
CA SER A 90 5.84 -9.23 14.99
C SER A 90 5.28 -10.62 14.70
N MET A 91 5.41 -11.12 13.47
CA MET A 91 4.95 -12.45 13.05
C MET A 91 5.99 -13.56 13.27
N GLY A 92 7.27 -13.21 13.48
CA GLY A 92 8.34 -14.20 13.70
C GLY A 92 8.39 -14.80 15.11
N ASN A 93 7.88 -14.08 16.12
CA ASN A 93 7.92 -14.48 17.53
C ASN A 93 6.54 -14.83 18.13
N SER A 94 5.48 -14.82 17.32
CA SER A 94 4.13 -15.15 17.80
C SER A 94 3.91 -16.67 17.78
N PRO A 95 3.35 -17.28 18.85
CA PRO A 95 2.96 -18.70 18.86
C PRO A 95 1.73 -19.01 17.98
N LEU A 96 1.19 -18.00 17.28
CA LEU A 96 0.03 -18.10 16.41
C LEU A 96 0.49 -18.36 14.98
N THR A 97 0.03 -19.46 14.38
CA THR A 97 0.32 -19.81 12.99
C THR A 97 -0.29 -18.78 12.04
N VAL A 98 0.53 -17.90 11.48
CA VAL A 98 0.13 -17.00 10.40
C VAL A 98 0.07 -17.81 9.11
N SER A 99 -1.13 -18.01 8.56
CA SER A 99 -1.28 -18.53 7.21
C SER A 99 -1.11 -17.36 6.23
N VAL A 100 0.14 -17.12 5.83
CA VAL A 100 0.41 -16.30 4.65
C VAL A 100 -0.05 -17.11 3.44
N VAL A 101 -0.90 -16.52 2.59
CA VAL A 101 -1.30 -17.13 1.32
C VAL A 101 -0.47 -16.47 0.22
N PRO A 102 0.76 -16.95 -0.05
CA PRO A 102 1.50 -16.49 -1.22
C PRO A 102 0.79 -16.99 -2.47
N ASN A 103 0.62 -16.11 -3.44
CA ASN A 103 0.16 -16.46 -4.77
C ASN A 103 1.30 -17.16 -5.52
N TYR A 104 1.06 -18.41 -5.93
CA TYR A 104 1.98 -19.16 -6.79
C TYR A 104 2.03 -18.49 -8.17
N ALA A 105 3.14 -17.84 -8.51
CA ALA A 105 3.46 -17.48 -9.88
C ALA A 105 4.34 -18.59 -10.48
N CYS A 106 3.77 -19.45 -11.32
CA CYS A 106 4.57 -20.32 -12.19
C CYS A 106 5.02 -19.47 -13.39
N ALA A 107 6.33 -19.38 -13.62
CA ALA A 107 6.90 -18.85 -14.85
C ALA A 107 7.01 -20.00 -15.89
N THR A 108 6.58 -19.74 -17.13
CA THR A 108 6.79 -20.61 -18.29
C THR A 108 7.98 -20.12 -19.10
#